data_AF-A0A2W5EE13-F1
#
_entry.id   AF-A0A2W5EE13-F1
#
_cell.length_a   1.000
_cell.length_b   1.000
_cell.length_c   1.000
_cell.angle_alpha   90.00
_cell.angle_beta   90.00
_cell.angle_gamma   90.00
#
_symmetry.space_group_name_H-M   'P 1'
#
loop_
_entity.id
_entity.type
_entity.pdbx_description
1 polymer ?
#
loop_
_entity_poly.entity_id
_entity_poly.type
_entity_poly.pdbx_seq_one_letter_code
_entity_poly.pdbx_strand_id
1 'polypeptide(L)'
;YRKGDKATAYQAYINGINGHFSFINRSYSGVKGALNLYNTSPISSAAISNYLKGANVKQNETDLKLSDIMLQKYIAMWGWGFVETWVDLRKYHYQDTESGTTDTVYRTFNLPAPLYSLNNNLPVYRVRPHFTSEYTYNYTELQRVGALKNDYQTKEMWFSTLTVPQ
;
A
#
# COMPACT_ATOMS: atom_id res chain seq x y z
N TYR A 1 -15.41 0.32 5.16
CA TYR A 1 -14.96 -0.73 6.09
C TYR A 1 -14.79 -0.21 7.51
N ARG A 2 -13.81 0.68 7.76
CA ARG A 2 -13.52 1.21 9.10
C ARG A 2 -14.67 1.99 9.74
N LYS A 3 -15.47 2.71 8.93
CA LYS A 3 -16.69 3.39 9.37
C LYS A 3 -17.87 2.45 9.76
N GLY A 4 -17.65 1.14 9.87
CA GLY A 4 -18.67 0.15 10.22
C GLY A 4 -19.62 -0.27 9.09
N ASP A 5 -19.73 0.50 8.01
CA ASP A 5 -20.51 0.17 6.80
C ASP A 5 -19.84 -0.95 5.99
N LYS A 6 -20.17 -2.21 6.34
CA LYS A 6 -19.58 -3.42 5.74
C LYS A 6 -20.15 -3.71 4.35
N ALA A 7 -21.45 -3.50 4.14
CA ALA A 7 -22.08 -3.71 2.84
C ALA A 7 -21.48 -2.86 1.73
N THR A 8 -21.36 -1.54 1.95
CA THR A 8 -20.72 -0.66 0.96
C THR A 8 -19.24 -0.99 0.78
N ALA A 9 -18.57 -1.42 1.86
CA ALA A 9 -17.16 -1.82 1.79
C ALA A 9 -16.97 -3.08 0.94
N TYR A 10 -17.85 -4.07 1.09
CA TYR A 10 -17.81 -5.30 0.33
C TYR A 10 -18.08 -5.05 -1.15
N GLN A 11 -19.07 -4.22 -1.46
CA GLN A 11 -19.33 -3.83 -2.85
C GLN A 11 -18.12 -3.09 -3.46
N ALA A 12 -17.52 -2.15 -2.73
CA ALA A 12 -16.31 -1.45 -3.18
C ALA A 12 -15.11 -2.39 -3.36
N TYR A 13 -14.96 -3.39 -2.49
CA TYR A 13 -13.94 -4.43 -2.59
C TYR A 13 -14.08 -5.25 -3.88
N ILE A 14 -15.28 -5.75 -4.18
CA ILE A 14 -15.56 -6.50 -5.43
C ILE A 14 -15.37 -5.60 -6.65
N ASN A 15 -15.82 -4.35 -6.59
CA ASN A 15 -15.64 -3.38 -7.67
C ASN A 15 -14.16 -3.05 -7.90
N GLY A 16 -13.35 -2.95 -6.85
CA GLY A 16 -11.91 -2.74 -6.95
C GLY A 16 -11.19 -3.87 -7.68
N ILE A 17 -11.53 -5.13 -7.34
CA ILE A 17 -10.97 -6.32 -8.02
C ILE A 17 -11.36 -6.31 -9.51
N ASN A 18 -12.63 -6.08 -9.83
CA ASN A 18 -13.10 -5.99 -11.21
C ASN A 18 -12.47 -4.81 -11.97
N GLY A 19 -12.30 -3.67 -11.29
CA GLY A 19 -11.64 -2.49 -11.84
C GLY A 19 -10.19 -2.77 -12.20
N HIS A 20 -9.47 -3.55 -11.38
CA HIS A 20 -8.11 -3.97 -11.67
C HIS A 20 -8.03 -4.87 -12.92
N PHE A 21 -8.88 -5.89 -13.02
CA PHE A 21 -8.95 -6.71 -14.24
C PHE A 21 -9.32 -5.88 -15.48
N SER A 22 -10.25 -4.94 -15.32
CA SER A 22 -10.64 -4.02 -16.40
C SER A 22 -9.48 -3.11 -16.83
N PHE A 23 -8.67 -2.64 -15.88
CA PHE A 23 -7.46 -1.86 -16.15
C PHE A 23 -6.43 -2.68 -16.95
N ILE A 24 -6.14 -3.91 -16.50
CA ILE A 24 -5.21 -4.82 -17.18
C ILE A 24 -5.66 -5.09 -18.62
N ASN A 25 -6.94 -5.39 -18.82
CA ASN A 25 -7.50 -5.75 -20.12
C ASN A 25 -7.87 -4.54 -20.99
N ARG A 26 -7.69 -3.31 -20.51
CA ARG A 26 -8.09 -2.11 -21.24
C ARG A 26 -7.31 -2.00 -22.55
N SER A 27 -8.03 -1.66 -23.63
CA SER A 27 -7.39 -1.20 -24.85
C SER A 27 -6.97 0.26 -24.71
N TYR A 28 -5.70 0.53 -25.02
CA TYR A 28 -5.08 1.84 -25.07
C TYR A 28 -4.78 2.27 -26.52
N SER A 29 -5.30 1.55 -27.52
CA SER A 29 -5.07 1.86 -28.95
C SER A 29 -5.50 3.26 -29.37
N GLY A 30 -6.43 3.89 -28.66
CA GLY A 30 -6.86 5.28 -28.87
C GLY A 30 -6.00 6.32 -28.14
N VAL A 31 -5.01 5.92 -27.35
CA VAL A 31 -4.13 6.83 -26.59
C VAL A 31 -2.81 6.95 -27.32
N LYS A 32 -2.49 8.15 -27.80
CA LYS A 32 -1.29 8.42 -28.59
C LYS A 32 -0.03 8.02 -27.80
N GLY A 33 0.78 7.14 -28.39
CA GLY A 33 2.03 6.67 -27.80
C GLY A 33 1.87 5.62 -26.69
N ALA A 34 0.65 5.16 -26.41
CA ALA A 34 0.42 4.08 -25.46
C ALA A 34 0.39 2.72 -26.16
N LEU A 35 0.88 1.71 -25.45
CA LEU A 35 0.70 0.30 -25.80
C LEU A 35 -0.25 -0.33 -24.78
N ASN A 36 -1.00 -1.34 -25.21
CA ASN A 36 -1.76 -2.14 -24.26
C ASN A 36 -0.78 -2.83 -23.30
N LEU A 37 -1.09 -2.77 -22.00
CA LEU A 37 -0.30 -3.41 -20.94
C LEU A 37 -0.07 -4.90 -21.23
N TYR A 38 -1.12 -5.58 -21.72
CA TYR A 38 -1.07 -6.95 -22.20
C TYR A 38 -1.75 -7.03 -23.57
N ASN A 39 -0.96 -7.08 -24.63
CA ASN A 39 -1.43 -7.12 -26.02
C ASN A 39 -1.43 -8.54 -26.63
N THR A 40 -0.79 -9.51 -25.99
CA THR A 40 -0.66 -10.90 -26.50
C THR A 40 -1.52 -11.92 -25.75
N SER A 41 -1.95 -11.65 -24.52
CA SER A 41 -2.76 -12.58 -23.71
C SER A 41 -3.62 -11.83 -22.68
N PRO A 42 -4.75 -11.23 -23.10
CA PRO A 42 -5.69 -10.63 -22.16
C PRO A 42 -6.31 -11.70 -21.25
N ILE A 43 -6.66 -11.32 -20.03
CA ILE A 43 -7.25 -12.25 -19.06
C ILE A 43 -8.69 -12.54 -19.49
N SER A 44 -9.00 -13.81 -19.76
CA SER A 44 -10.33 -14.20 -20.24
C SER A 44 -11.42 -14.00 -19.19
N SER A 45 -12.65 -13.77 -19.62
CA SER A 45 -13.82 -13.64 -18.72
C SER A 45 -14.02 -14.88 -17.84
N ALA A 46 -13.68 -16.07 -18.34
CA ALA A 46 -13.72 -17.31 -17.57
C ALA A 46 -12.67 -17.32 -16.44
N ALA A 47 -11.44 -16.87 -16.72
CA ALA A 47 -10.40 -16.76 -15.71
C ALA A 47 -10.76 -15.73 -14.63
N ILE A 48 -11.32 -14.57 -15.02
CA ILE A 48 -11.81 -13.56 -14.08
C ILE A 48 -12.92 -14.12 -13.18
N SER A 49 -13.90 -14.81 -13.77
CA SER A 49 -15.01 -15.43 -13.04
C SER A 49 -14.51 -16.49 -12.05
N ASN A 50 -13.55 -17.32 -12.46
CA ASN A 50 -12.94 -18.32 -11.58
C ASN A 50 -12.17 -17.69 -10.41
N TYR A 51 -11.44 -16.60 -10.65
CA TYR A 51 -10.74 -15.88 -9.59
C TYR A 51 -11.73 -15.27 -8.57
N LEU A 52 -12.80 -14.62 -9.04
CA LEU A 52 -13.82 -14.01 -8.18
C LEU A 52 -14.54 -15.03 -7.29
N LYS A 53 -14.71 -16.27 -7.76
CA LYS A 53 -15.30 -17.38 -7.00
C LYS A 53 -14.29 -18.12 -6.12
N GLY A 54 -13.00 -17.84 -6.29
CA GLY A 54 -11.91 -18.52 -5.60
C GLY A 54 -11.68 -18.03 -4.17
N ALA A 55 -10.90 -18.78 -3.40
CA ALA A 55 -10.58 -18.47 -2.01
C ALA A 55 -9.79 -17.17 -1.80
N ASN A 56 -9.23 -16.60 -2.88
CA ASN A 56 -8.51 -15.33 -2.86
C ASN A 56 -9.46 -14.11 -2.73
N VAL A 57 -10.75 -14.31 -2.98
CA VAL A 57 -11.78 -13.29 -2.89
C VAL A 57 -12.76 -13.67 -1.80
N LYS A 58 -13.06 -12.75 -0.88
CA LYS A 58 -14.10 -12.99 0.12
C LYS A 58 -15.47 -12.97 -0.53
N GLN A 59 -16.33 -13.92 -0.12
CA GLN A 59 -17.63 -14.15 -0.76
C GLN A 59 -18.78 -13.43 -0.05
N ASN A 60 -18.55 -12.93 1.17
CA ASN A 60 -19.55 -12.26 1.99
C ASN A 60 -18.95 -11.04 2.71
N GLU A 61 -19.79 -10.06 3.00
CA GLU A 61 -19.40 -8.85 3.74
C GLU A 61 -19.03 -9.10 5.21
N THR A 62 -19.61 -10.14 5.82
CA THR A 62 -19.37 -10.52 7.22
C THR A 62 -17.97 -11.10 7.43
N ASP A 63 -17.45 -11.77 6.40
CA ASP A 63 -16.15 -12.45 6.44
C ASP A 63 -15.02 -11.52 5.96
N LEU A 64 -15.36 -10.36 5.41
CA LEU A 64 -14.41 -9.40 4.87
C LEU A 64 -13.58 -8.79 6.01
N LYS A 65 -12.26 -8.93 5.92
CA LYS A 65 -11.29 -8.29 6.79
C LYS A 65 -10.58 -7.15 6.08
N LEU A 66 -10.06 -6.19 6.85
CA LEU A 66 -9.19 -5.15 6.32
C LEU A 66 -7.98 -5.76 5.62
N SER A 67 -7.42 -6.86 6.14
CA SER A 67 -6.32 -7.57 5.49
C SER A 67 -6.66 -8.05 4.08
N ASP A 68 -7.91 -8.47 3.83
CA ASP A 68 -8.34 -8.93 2.50
C ASP A 68 -8.42 -7.76 1.51
N ILE A 69 -8.89 -6.60 1.98
CA ILE A 69 -8.94 -5.36 1.19
C ILE A 69 -7.52 -4.89 0.83
N MET A 70 -6.63 -4.83 1.82
CA MET A 70 -5.27 -4.34 1.62
C MET A 70 -4.43 -5.28 0.73
N LEU A 71 -4.67 -6.59 0.79
CA LEU A 71 -4.04 -7.55 -0.13
C LEU A 71 -4.49 -7.34 -1.59
N GLN A 72 -5.80 -7.17 -1.84
CA GLN A 72 -6.28 -6.88 -3.20
C GLN A 72 -5.80 -5.50 -3.69
N LYS A 73 -5.71 -4.50 -2.80
CA LYS A 73 -5.06 -3.21 -3.10
C LYS A 73 -3.60 -3.41 -3.51
N TYR A 74 -2.82 -4.17 -2.74
CA TYR A 74 -1.41 -4.44 -3.06
C TYR A 74 -1.24 -5.10 -4.44
N ILE A 75 -2.06 -6.12 -4.75
CA ILE A 75 -2.05 -6.80 -6.05
C ILE A 75 -2.36 -5.81 -7.18
N ALA A 76 -3.40 -4.98 -7.01
CA ALA A 76 -3.80 -4.00 -8.03
C ALA A 76 -2.74 -2.92 -8.30
N MET A 77 -1.87 -2.67 -7.33
CA MET A 77 -0.84 -1.64 -7.36
C MET A 77 0.55 -2.18 -7.73
N TRP A 78 0.68 -3.49 -7.94
CA TRP A 78 1.95 -4.10 -8.30
C TRP A 78 2.49 -3.55 -9.61
N GLY A 79 3.78 -3.20 -9.63
CA GLY A 79 4.46 -2.69 -10.82
C GLY A 79 4.43 -1.17 -11.00
N TRP A 80 3.57 -0.43 -10.29
CA TRP A 80 3.44 1.02 -10.49
C TRP A 80 3.07 1.82 -9.23
N GLY A 81 2.34 1.23 -8.30
CA GLY A 81 1.84 1.90 -7.10
C GLY A 81 2.76 1.84 -5.87
N PHE A 82 4.07 1.62 -6.06
CA PHE A 82 5.00 1.33 -4.96
C PHE A 82 5.01 2.39 -3.85
N VAL A 83 4.90 3.68 -4.22
CA VAL A 83 4.90 4.78 -3.25
C VAL A 83 3.67 4.74 -2.36
N GLU A 84 2.50 4.48 -2.92
CA GLU A 84 1.23 4.39 -2.19
C GLU A 84 1.18 3.12 -1.35
N THR A 85 1.65 1.98 -1.87
CA THR A 85 1.85 0.76 -1.07
C THR A 85 2.76 1.02 0.14
N TRP A 86 3.84 1.79 -0.05
CA TRP A 86 4.74 2.13 1.06
C TRP A 86 4.12 3.15 2.04
N VAL A 87 3.24 4.04 1.58
CA VAL A 87 2.42 4.90 2.45
C VAL A 87 1.52 4.03 3.33
N ASP A 88 0.80 3.09 2.75
CA ASP A 88 -0.09 2.21 3.51
C ASP A 88 0.68 1.36 4.52
N LEU A 89 1.79 0.71 4.12
CA LEU A 89 2.62 -0.07 5.03
C LEU A 89 3.04 0.75 6.26
N ARG A 90 3.42 2.01 6.08
CA ARG A 90 3.77 2.94 7.18
C ARG A 90 2.55 3.34 8.02
N LYS A 91 1.39 3.53 7.41
CA LYS A 91 0.13 3.82 8.13
C LYS A 91 -0.24 2.71 9.13
N TYR A 92 0.19 1.48 8.86
CA TYR A 92 -0.02 0.30 9.69
C TYR A 92 1.25 -0.20 10.37
N HIS A 93 2.23 0.68 10.56
CA HIS A 93 3.51 0.39 11.21
C HIS A 93 4.19 -0.92 10.75
N TYR A 94 4.00 -1.28 9.49
CA TYR A 94 4.40 -2.55 8.86
C TYR A 94 3.77 -3.83 9.43
N GLN A 95 3.37 -3.84 10.71
CA GLN A 95 3.00 -5.05 11.45
C GLN A 95 1.73 -4.89 12.29
N ASP A 96 1.02 -3.76 12.20
CA ASP A 96 -0.22 -3.57 12.95
C ASP A 96 -1.20 -4.70 12.66
N THR A 97 -1.80 -5.20 13.73
CA THR A 97 -2.86 -6.20 13.67
C THR A 97 -4.20 -5.49 13.46
N GLU A 98 -5.05 -6.06 12.62
CA GLU A 98 -6.42 -5.56 12.49
C GLU A 98 -7.19 -5.80 13.79
N SER A 99 -7.85 -4.75 14.29
CA SER A 99 -8.64 -4.81 15.53
C SER A 99 -9.66 -5.94 15.51
N GLY A 100 -9.68 -6.75 16.58
CA GLY A 100 -10.56 -7.92 16.69
C GLY A 100 -10.08 -9.15 15.92
N THR A 101 -8.87 -9.15 15.37
CA THR A 101 -8.27 -10.29 14.68
C THR A 101 -6.85 -10.55 15.19
N THR A 102 -6.26 -11.67 14.75
CA THR A 102 -4.83 -11.98 14.94
C THR A 102 -4.01 -11.75 13.66
N ASP A 103 -4.66 -11.27 12.59
CA ASP A 103 -4.02 -11.06 11.30
C ASP A 103 -3.39 -9.66 11.24
N THR A 104 -2.16 -9.57 10.74
CA THR A 104 -1.58 -8.28 10.34
C THR A 104 -2.35 -7.71 9.17
N VAL A 105 -2.47 -6.38 9.11
CA VAL A 105 -3.16 -5.70 8.00
C VAL A 105 -2.51 -6.02 6.65
N TYR A 106 -1.18 -6.00 6.60
CA TYR A 106 -0.43 -6.58 5.50
C TYR A 106 -0.02 -8.00 5.85
N ARG A 107 -0.83 -8.97 5.43
CA ARG A 107 -0.61 -10.39 5.74
C ARG A 107 0.75 -10.84 5.18
N THR A 108 1.44 -11.67 5.97
CA THR A 108 2.77 -12.26 5.68
C THR A 108 3.91 -11.28 5.39
N PHE A 109 3.67 -9.97 5.44
CA PHE A 109 4.73 -8.98 5.29
C PHE A 109 5.66 -9.03 6.50
N ASN A 110 6.95 -9.20 6.24
CA ASN A 110 7.97 -9.22 7.27
C ASN A 110 9.08 -8.25 6.87
N LEU A 111 9.58 -7.51 7.87
CA LEU A 111 10.74 -6.67 7.68
C LEU A 111 12.00 -7.54 7.57
N PRO A 112 12.98 -7.16 6.75
CA PRO A 112 14.25 -7.88 6.68
C PRO A 112 14.99 -7.80 8.02
N ALA A 113 15.70 -8.87 8.35
CA ALA A 113 16.59 -8.95 9.51
C ALA A 113 18.01 -9.36 9.04
N PRO A 114 19.07 -8.59 9.34
CA PRO A 114 19.05 -7.32 10.10
C PRO A 114 18.58 -6.12 9.26
N LEU A 115 18.10 -5.09 9.94
CA LEU A 115 17.91 -3.76 9.34
C LEU A 115 19.25 -3.02 9.25
N TYR A 116 19.30 -1.95 8.46
CA TYR A 116 20.49 -1.10 8.34
C TYR A 116 20.89 -0.55 9.72
N SER A 117 22.19 -0.59 10.05
CA SER A 117 22.69 -0.35 11.41
C SER A 117 22.31 1.04 11.96
N LEU A 118 22.33 2.08 11.13
CA LEU A 118 21.95 3.44 11.54
C LEU A 118 20.44 3.63 11.76
N ASN A 119 19.62 2.61 11.50
CA ASN A 119 18.20 2.64 11.81
C ASN A 119 17.90 2.20 13.25
N ASN A 120 18.89 1.80 14.06
CA ASN A 120 18.67 1.37 15.45
C ASN A 120 17.56 0.31 15.59
N ASN A 121 17.53 -0.68 14.69
CA ASN A 121 16.48 -1.71 14.60
C ASN A 121 15.05 -1.20 14.36
N LEU A 122 14.87 0.04 13.89
CA LEU A 122 13.57 0.60 13.54
C LEU A 122 13.35 0.59 12.01
N PRO A 123 12.11 0.39 11.52
CA PRO A 123 11.82 0.49 10.11
C PRO A 123 11.90 1.94 9.60
N VAL A 124 12.05 2.09 8.28
CA VAL A 124 12.16 3.40 7.63
C VAL A 124 10.77 3.98 7.39
N TYR A 125 10.50 5.18 7.89
CA TYR A 125 9.25 5.90 7.69
C TYR A 125 9.35 7.09 6.73
N ARG A 126 10.55 7.59 6.43
CA ARG A 126 10.72 8.77 5.57
C ARG A 126 12.07 8.77 4.85
N VAL A 127 12.15 9.49 3.74
CA VAL A 127 13.39 9.72 2.99
C VAL A 127 14.03 11.03 3.47
N ARG A 128 15.37 11.08 3.48
CA ARG A 128 16.11 12.31 3.78
C ARG A 128 15.93 13.37 2.69
N PRO A 129 15.89 14.66 3.05
CA PRO A 129 15.95 15.73 2.07
C PRO A 129 17.24 15.66 1.24
N HIS A 130 17.18 16.14 0.00
CA HIS A 130 18.28 16.04 -0.95
C HIS A 130 19.53 16.78 -0.46
N PHE A 131 20.66 16.08 -0.42
CA PHE A 131 21.86 16.53 0.28
C PHE A 131 22.39 17.87 -0.26
N THR A 132 22.70 17.94 -1.55
CA THR A 132 23.43 19.08 -2.14
C THR A 132 22.69 20.40 -2.04
N SER A 133 21.36 20.37 -2.19
CA SER A 133 20.53 21.59 -2.15
C SER A 133 20.18 21.97 -0.71
N GLU A 134 19.67 21.04 0.08
CA GLU A 134 19.10 21.40 1.39
C GLU A 134 20.18 21.67 2.44
N TYR A 135 21.29 20.92 2.43
CA TYR A 135 22.32 21.07 3.45
C TYR A 135 23.18 22.32 3.25
N THR A 136 23.22 22.84 2.01
CA THR A 136 23.92 24.07 1.66
C THR A 136 23.05 25.31 1.88
N TYR A 137 21.79 25.27 1.44
CA TYR A 137 20.94 26.46 1.36
C TYR A 137 19.88 26.55 2.46
N ASN A 138 19.60 25.46 3.19
CA ASN A 138 18.46 25.38 4.11
C ASN A 138 18.79 24.67 5.44
N TYR A 139 20.04 24.74 5.87
CA TYR A 139 20.55 24.01 7.04
C TYR A 139 19.74 24.26 8.32
N THR A 140 19.36 25.52 8.60
CA THR A 140 18.60 25.87 9.80
C THR A 140 17.24 25.17 9.86
N GLU A 141 16.54 25.04 8.72
CA GLU A 141 15.27 24.31 8.66
C GLU A 141 15.48 22.80 8.82
N LEU A 142 16.54 22.25 8.22
CA LEU A 142 16.92 20.85 8.44
C LEU A 142 17.18 20.57 9.92
N GLN A 143 17.82 21.50 10.63
CA GLN A 143 18.03 21.39 12.07
C GLN A 143 16.68 21.43 12.81
N ARG A 144 15.79 22.38 12.46
CA ARG A 144 14.48 22.54 13.08
C ARG A 144 13.60 21.29 12.95
N VAL A 145 13.58 20.64 11.79
CA VAL A 145 12.80 19.39 11.57
C VAL A 145 13.56 18.12 11.98
N GLY A 146 14.78 18.26 12.48
CA GLY A 146 15.61 17.14 12.96
C GLY A 146 16.21 16.28 11.85
N ALA A 147 16.23 16.75 10.60
CA ALA A 147 16.79 16.03 9.44
C ALA A 147 18.29 15.76 9.55
N LEU A 148 19.01 16.50 10.41
CA LEU A 148 20.43 16.32 10.68
C LEU A 148 20.73 15.10 11.58
N LYS A 149 19.74 14.51 12.25
CA LYS A 149 19.95 13.33 13.11
C LYS A 149 20.17 12.08 12.27
N ASN A 150 21.06 11.17 12.70
CA ASN A 150 21.40 9.94 11.98
C ASN A 150 20.22 8.97 11.78
N ASP A 151 19.22 9.03 12.66
CA ASP A 151 18.05 8.16 12.66
C ASP A 151 16.80 8.81 12.04
N TYR A 152 16.94 9.98 11.39
CA TYR A 152 15.82 10.73 10.81
C TYR A 152 14.86 9.89 9.97
N GLN A 153 15.41 8.97 9.16
CA GLN A 153 14.65 8.08 8.28
C GLN A 153 13.70 7.13 9.02
N THR A 154 13.93 6.88 10.31
CA THR A 154 13.11 5.98 11.15
C THR A 154 11.94 6.69 11.82
N LYS A 155 11.92 8.02 11.79
CA LYS A 155 10.90 8.80 12.46
C LYS A 155 9.62 8.79 11.63
N GLU A 156 8.49 8.57 12.28
CA GLU A 156 7.17 8.51 11.65
C GLU A 156 6.75 9.80 10.92
N MET A 157 5.83 9.67 9.96
CA MET A 157 5.19 10.82 9.32
C MET A 157 3.86 11.13 9.99
N TRP A 158 3.31 12.34 9.82
CA TRP A 158 2.05 12.76 10.48
C TRP A 158 0.89 11.77 10.30
N PHE A 159 0.90 10.96 9.23
CA PHE A 159 -0.21 10.09 8.86
C PHE A 159 -0.07 8.70 9.45
N SER A 160 1.11 8.35 9.96
CA SER A 160 1.33 7.08 10.67
C SER A 160 1.21 7.24 12.17
N THR A 161 1.40 8.46 12.71
CA THR A 161 1.37 8.68 14.16
C THR A 161 0.02 8.30 14.78
N LEU A 162 0.08 7.59 15.91
CA LEU A 162 -1.06 7.12 16.71
C LEU A 162 -2.00 8.23 17.24
N THR A 163 -1.66 9.52 17.07
CA THR A 163 -2.46 10.66 17.53
C THR A 163 -3.58 11.05 16.56
N VAL A 164 -3.66 10.44 15.38
CA VAL A 164 -4.76 10.67 14.43
C VAL A 164 -5.78 9.54 14.60
N PRO A 165 -7.04 9.83 14.98
CA PRO A 165 -8.09 8.82 15.01
C PRO A 165 -8.19 8.11 13.66
N GLN A 166 -7.99 6.78 13.67
CA GLN A 166 -7.96 5.93 12.48
C GLN A 166 -9.33 5.44 12.02
#